data_AF-A0A2V8JZU6-F1
#
_entry.id   AF-A0A2V8JZU6-F1
#
_cell.length_a   1.000
_cell.length_b   1.000
_cell.length_c   1.000
_cell.angle_alpha   90.00
_cell.angle_beta   90.00
_cell.angle_gamma   90.00
#
_symmetry.space_group_name_H-M   'P 1'
#
loop_
_entity.id
_entity.type
_entity.pdbx_description
1 polymer ?
#
loop_
_entity_poly.entity_id
_entity_poly.type
_entity_poly.pdbx_seq_one_letter_code
_entity_poly.pdbx_strand_id
1 'polypeptide(L)' 'MGQLGLPELIIIGIIALLIFGPKKLPDLGAGLGKAIRDFKGAMSGDTSDEKKKEEKKEEPQPSK' A
#
# COMPACT_ATOMS: atom_id res chain seq x y z
N MET A 1 -15.96 -10.54 28.68
CA MET A 1 -15.06 -9.42 28.33
C MET A 1 -14.94 -9.41 26.83
N GLY A 2 -15.47 -8.38 26.17
CA GLY A 2 -15.63 -8.33 24.72
C GLY A 2 -14.28 -8.39 24.02
N GLN A 3 -14.05 -9.46 23.25
CA GLN A 3 -12.95 -9.49 22.31
C GLN A 3 -13.31 -8.50 21.23
N LEU A 4 -12.44 -7.52 20.98
CA LEU A 4 -12.54 -6.64 19.81
C LEU A 4 -12.64 -7.54 18.58
N GLY A 5 -13.86 -7.65 18.05
CA GLY A 5 -14.12 -8.51 16.93
C GLY A 5 -13.75 -7.80 15.64
N LEU A 6 -13.80 -8.56 14.55
CA LEU A 6 -13.83 -8.01 13.19
C LEU A 6 -14.85 -6.87 13.02
N PRO A 7 -16.06 -6.90 13.61
CA PRO A 7 -17.04 -5.82 13.47
C PRO A 7 -16.56 -4.47 14.01
N GLU A 8 -15.99 -4.45 15.23
CA GLU A 8 -15.46 -3.21 15.83
C GLU A 8 -14.30 -2.64 15.01
N LEU A 9 -13.41 -3.50 14.51
CA LEU A 9 -12.30 -3.07 13.64
C LEU A 9 -12.79 -2.46 12.33
N ILE A 10 -13.85 -3.00 11.73
CA ILE A 10 -14.45 -2.43 10.51
C ILE A 10 -15.02 -1.04 10.79
N ILE A 11 -15.72 -0.85 11.91
CA ILE A 11 -16.27 0.45 12.30
C ILE A 11 -15.16 1.48 12.48
N ILE A 12 -14.08 1.13 13.19
CA ILE A 12 -12.91 2.00 13.36
C ILE A 12 -12.27 2.29 11.99
N GLY A 13 -12.15 1.28 11.14
CA GLY A 13 -11.64 1.41 9.77
C GLY A 13 -12.45 2.40 8.95
N ILE A 14 -13.79 2.37 9.02
CA ILE A 14 -14.67 3.32 8.33
C ILE A 14 -14.46 4.74 8.85
N ILE A 15 -14.34 4.95 10.16
CA ILE A 15 -14.08 6.28 10.73
C ILE A 15 -12.72 6.80 10.27
N ALA A 16 -11.67 5.97 10.32
CA ALA A 16 -10.36 6.33 9.81
C ALA A 16 -10.38 6.65 8.31
N LEU A 17 -11.15 5.89 7.53
CA LEU A 17 -11.41 6.12 6.11
C LEU A 17 -12.12 7.45 5.83
N LEU A 18 -13.00 7.91 6.71
CA LEU A 18 -13.64 9.23 6.56
C LEU A 18 -12.64 10.37 6.81
N ILE A 19 -11.72 10.20 7.76
CA ILE A 19 -10.69 11.20 8.09
C ILE A 19 -9.60 11.24 7.01
N PHE A 20 -9.04 10.08 6.65
CA PHE A 20 -7.92 9.98 5.72
C PHE A 20 -8.35 9.86 4.25
N GLY A 21 -9.57 9.39 3.99
CA GLY A 21 -10.11 9.11 2.67
C GLY A 21 -9.70 7.73 2.11
N PRO A 22 -10.59 7.00 1.42
CA PRO A 22 -10.29 5.69 0.83
C PRO A 22 -9.19 5.72 -0.24
N LYS A 23 -8.97 6.88 -0.86
CA LYS A 23 -7.91 7.07 -1.86
C LYS A 23 -6.50 7.11 -1.25
N LYS A 24 -6.37 7.38 0.06
CA LYS A 24 -5.06 7.44 0.75
C LYS A 24 -4.58 6.09 1.28
N LEU A 25 -5.48 5.15 1.54
CA LEU A 25 -5.13 3.77 1.92
C LEU A 25 -4.22 3.04 0.91
N PRO A 26 -4.51 3.02 -0.40
CA PRO A 26 -3.64 2.33 -1.36
C PRO A 26 -2.26 3.00 -1.50
N ASP A 27 -2.19 4.33 -1.33
CA ASP A 27 -0.94 5.10 -1.38
C ASP A 27 -0.05 4.78 -0.17
N LEU A 28 -0.63 4.84 1.04
CA LEU A 28 0.03 4.44 2.29
C LEU A 28 0.44 2.96 2.26
N GLY A 29 -0.44 2.08 1.75
CA GLY A 29 -0.17 0.65 1.62
C GLY A 29 0.94 0.34 0.62
N ALA A 30 1.02 1.08 -0.50
CA ALA A 30 2.12 0.93 -1.46
C ALA A 30 3.46 1.34 -0.86
N GLY A 31 3.50 2.47 -0.13
CA GLY A 31 4.70 2.92 0.58
C GLY A 31 5.16 1.96 1.67
N LEU A 32 4.24 1.54 2.56
CA LEU A 32 4.51 0.57 3.61
C LEU A 32 4.91 -0.80 3.04
N GLY A 33 4.22 -1.26 1.99
CA GLY A 33 4.53 -2.54 1.33
C GLY A 33 5.93 -2.54 0.72
N LYS A 34 6.33 -1.42 0.09
CA LYS A 34 7.70 -1.25 -0.41
C LYS A 34 8.71 -1.28 0.73
N ALA A 35 8.49 -0.51 1.79
CA ALA A 35 9.36 -0.47 2.96
C ALA A 35 9.49 -1.85 3.65
N ILE A 36 8.39 -2.60 3.80
CA ILE A 36 8.41 -3.95 4.37
C ILE A 36 9.17 -4.92 3.47
N ARG A 37 9.00 -4.81 2.15
CA ARG A 37 9.70 -5.64 1.16
C ARG A 37 11.20 -5.36 1.16
N ASP A 38 11.58 -4.08 1.18
CA ASP A 38 12.99 -3.65 1.25
C ASP A 38 13.63 -4.08 2.58
N PHE A 39 12.91 -3.91 3.70
CA PHE A 39 13.35 -4.36 5.03
C PHE A 39 13.55 -5.88 5.08
N LYS A 40 12.63 -6.63 4.48
CA LYS A 40 12.73 -8.09 4.41
C LYS A 40 13.86 -8.55 3.50
N GLY A 41 14.06 -7.90 2.35
CA GLY A 41 15.20 -8.16 1.45
C GLY A 41 16.54 -7.95 2.16
N ALA A 42 16.67 -6.83 2.88
CA ALA A 42 17.87 -6.52 3.67
C ALA A 42 18.12 -7.53 4.80
N MET A 43 17.07 -8.01 5.49
CA MET A 43 17.19 -9.04 6.53
C MET A 43 17.51 -10.43 5.97
N SER A 44 17.02 -10.76 4.77
CA SER A 44 17.25 -12.06 4.14
C SER A 44 18.51 -12.12 3.27
N GLY A 45 19.24 -11.01 3.12
CA GLY A 45 20.46 -10.94 2.29
C GLY A 45 20.20 -10.98 0.78
N ASP A 46 18.94 -10.81 0.36
CA ASP A 46 18.49 -10.90 -1.02
C ASP A 46 18.27 -9.48 -1.57
N THR A 47 19.34 -8.88 -2.11
CA THR A 47 19.36 -7.52 -2.68
C THR A 47 18.78 -7.47 -4.12
N SER A 48 17.99 -8.46 -4.53
CA SER A 48 17.69 -8.69 -5.95
C SER A 48 16.49 -7.90 -6.52
N ASP A 49 15.76 -7.12 -5.72
CA ASP A 49 14.39 -6.72 -6.08
C ASP A 49 14.18 -5.20 -6.32
N GLU A 50 15.24 -4.46 -6.68
CA GLU A 50 15.21 -3.00 -6.90
C GLU A 50 14.61 -2.55 -8.25
N LYS A 51 14.11 -3.47 -9.10
CA LYS A 51 13.75 -3.14 -10.48
C LYS A 51 12.34 -3.54 -10.89
N LYS A 52 11.31 -2.89 -10.34
CA LYS A 52 10.06 -2.72 -11.08
C LYS A 52 9.22 -1.58 -10.53
N LYS A 53 8.75 -0.74 -11.44
CA LYS A 53 7.60 0.17 -11.34
C LYS A 53 7.93 1.66 -11.32
N GLU A 54 8.65 2.08 -12.34
CA GLU A 54 8.48 3.41 -12.93
C GLU A 54 8.06 3.19 -14.39
N GLU A 55 6.80 2.81 -14.61
CA GLU A 55 6.14 2.93 -15.91
C GLU A 55 4.65 2.74 -15.69
N LYS A 56 3.89 3.84 -15.70
CA LYS A 56 2.49 3.96 -16.18
C LYS A 56 1.89 5.26 -15.65
N LYS A 57 2.39 6.39 -16.15
CA LYS A 57 1.63 7.62 -16.28
C LYS A 57 2.29 8.44 -17.39
N GLU A 58 1.47 8.97 -18.32
CA GLU A 58 1.83 9.77 -19.51
C GLU A 58 2.32 8.92 -20.72
N GLU A 59 1.75 8.90 -21.92
CA GLU A 59 0.66 9.61 -22.62
C GLU A 59 0.11 8.67 -23.75
N PRO A 60 -1.18 8.72 -24.13
CA PRO A 60 -1.67 8.04 -25.32
C PRO A 60 -1.26 8.86 -26.56
N GLN A 61 -0.10 8.55 -27.16
CA GLN A 61 0.30 9.20 -28.40
C GLN A 61 -0.51 8.59 -29.58
N PRO A 62 -1.24 9.43 -30.34
CA PRO A 62 -2.17 8.98 -31.36
C PRO A 62 -1.45 8.36 -32.55
N SER A 63 -2.07 7.29 -33.04
CA SER A 63 -1.73 6.55 -34.26
C SER A 63 -1.56 7.49 -35.45
N LYS A 64 -0.47 7.31 -36.20
CA LYS A 64 -0.39 7.71 -37.60
C LYS A 64 -0.38 6.47 -38.46
#